data_AF-A0A1J9QII3-F1
#
_entry.id   AF-A0A1J9QII3-F1
#
_cell.length_a   1.000
_cell.length_b   1.000
_cell.length_c   1.000
_cell.angle_alpha   90.00
_cell.angle_beta   90.00
_cell.angle_gamma   90.00
#
_symmetry.space_group_name_H-M   'P 1'
#
loop_
_entity.id
_entity.type
_entity.pdbx_description
1 polymer ?
#
loop_
_entity_poly.entity_id
_entity_poly.type
_entity_poly.pdbx_seq_one_letter_code
_entity_poly.pdbx_strand_id
1 'polypeptide(L)'
;MAISLVSANVIYRREAAFRTYIEKRGEAYTHCVTNHVKNGINEAALAYPNAKEALDLGANTVIQDCLPRYTDLVNHDERRKGMVICVMSAYLKLSKTMAEAGSSQEEIDGVLAILSEHQSAAMDLDERGCNDDS
;
A
#
# COMPACT_ATOMS: atom_id res chain seq x y z
N MET A 1 1.83 -43.41 37.51
CA MET A 1 2.07 -42.00 37.16
C MET A 1 1.52 -41.80 35.75
N ALA A 2 0.38 -41.13 35.61
CA ALA A 2 -0.22 -40.83 34.31
C ALA A 2 0.22 -39.42 33.90
N ILE A 3 0.95 -39.32 32.79
CA ILE A 3 1.38 -38.04 32.21
C ILE A 3 0.18 -37.45 31.49
N SER A 4 -0.33 -36.33 32.00
CA SER A 4 -1.36 -35.52 31.34
C SER A 4 -0.83 -34.98 30.01
N LEU A 5 -1.31 -35.55 28.89
CA LEU A 5 -1.18 -34.99 27.55
C LEU A 5 -2.17 -33.84 27.38
N VAL A 6 -1.83 -32.67 27.89
CA VAL A 6 -2.55 -31.44 27.59
C VAL A 6 -1.83 -30.72 26.45
N SER A 7 -2.59 -30.45 25.38
CA SER A 7 -2.44 -29.27 24.49
C SER A 7 -1.45 -29.25 23.32
N ALA A 8 -1.34 -30.31 22.51
CA ALA A 8 -0.84 -30.13 21.13
C ALA A 8 -1.92 -29.51 20.19
N ASN A 9 -3.19 -29.89 20.35
CA ASN A 9 -4.28 -29.48 19.45
C ASN A 9 -4.74 -28.01 19.61
N VAL A 10 -4.61 -27.44 20.82
CA VAL A 10 -5.07 -26.06 21.08
C VAL A 10 -4.06 -25.03 20.55
N ILE A 11 -2.77 -25.35 20.58
CA ILE A 11 -1.70 -24.47 20.10
C ILE A 11 -1.71 -24.42 18.57
N TYR A 12 -1.80 -25.57 17.89
CA TYR A 12 -1.88 -25.63 16.42
C TYR A 12 -3.10 -24.92 15.83
N ARG A 13 -4.29 -25.02 16.46
CA ARG A 13 -5.48 -24.28 16.01
C ARG A 13 -5.36 -22.77 16.21
N ARG A 14 -4.68 -22.32 17.27
CA ARG A 14 -4.43 -20.88 17.53
C ARG A 14 -3.44 -20.30 16.53
N GLU A 15 -2.35 -21.00 16.21
CA GLU A 15 -1.39 -20.56 15.19
C GLU A 15 -1.99 -20.54 13.78
N ALA A 16 -2.81 -21.54 13.43
CA ALA A 16 -3.52 -21.54 12.16
C ALA A 16 -4.54 -20.39 12.09
N ALA A 17 -5.34 -20.17 13.13
CA ALA A 17 -6.27 -19.03 13.18
C ALA A 17 -5.55 -17.68 13.17
N PHE A 18 -4.38 -17.57 13.80
CA PHE A 18 -3.54 -16.37 13.76
C PHE A 18 -2.91 -16.14 12.38
N ARG A 19 -2.46 -17.19 11.68
CA ARG A 19 -2.02 -17.09 10.27
C ARG A 19 -3.18 -16.68 9.37
N THR A 20 -4.35 -17.31 9.49
CA THR A 20 -5.53 -16.95 8.68
C THR A 20 -6.01 -15.52 8.98
N TYR A 21 -5.88 -15.06 10.22
CA TYR A 21 -6.16 -13.67 10.60
C TYR A 21 -5.13 -12.70 10.01
N ILE A 22 -3.83 -13.01 10.09
CA ILE A 22 -2.76 -12.21 9.47
C ILE A 22 -2.91 -12.14 7.95
N GLU A 23 -3.18 -13.27 7.30
CA GLU A 23 -3.39 -13.37 5.84
C GLU A 23 -4.60 -12.53 5.42
N LYS A 24 -5.75 -12.65 6.09
CA LYS A 24 -6.95 -11.85 5.80
C LYS A 24 -6.76 -10.35 6.06
N ARG A 25 -6.03 -10.00 7.12
CA ARG A 25 -5.70 -8.61 7.46
C ARG A 25 -4.75 -8.00 6.44
N GLY A 26 -3.72 -8.74 6.05
CA GLY A 26 -2.81 -8.35 4.96
C GLY A 26 -3.56 -8.18 3.64
N GLU A 27 -4.52 -9.06 3.32
CA GLU A 27 -5.35 -8.97 2.12
C GLU A 27 -6.26 -7.74 2.10
N ALA A 28 -6.95 -7.42 3.20
CA ALA A 28 -7.83 -6.26 3.29
C ALA A 28 -7.06 -4.93 3.15
N TYR A 29 -5.93 -4.82 3.85
CA TYR A 29 -5.02 -3.67 3.74
C TYR A 29 -4.46 -3.53 2.32
N THR A 30 -3.96 -4.64 1.75
CA THR A 30 -3.45 -4.69 0.38
C THR A 30 -4.50 -4.23 -0.61
N HIS A 31 -5.74 -4.72 -0.47
CA HIS A 31 -6.84 -4.38 -1.35
C HIS A 31 -7.19 -2.89 -1.27
N CYS A 32 -7.32 -2.35 -0.05
CA CYS A 32 -7.62 -0.94 0.18
C CYS A 32 -6.55 -0.03 -0.44
N VAL A 33 -5.27 -0.25 -0.10
CA VAL A 33 -4.18 0.59 -0.62
C VAL A 33 -4.06 0.45 -2.14
N THR A 34 -4.22 -0.76 -2.68
CA THR A 34 -4.21 -0.98 -4.13
C THR A 34 -5.32 -0.20 -4.83
N ASN A 35 -6.51 -0.11 -4.23
CA ASN A 35 -7.62 0.65 -4.80
C ASN A 35 -7.34 2.15 -4.80
N HIS A 36 -6.81 2.71 -3.72
CA HIS A 36 -6.40 4.12 -3.68
C HIS A 36 -5.33 4.45 -4.70
N VAL A 37 -4.30 3.61 -4.82
CA VAL A 37 -3.22 3.78 -5.80
C VAL A 37 -3.78 3.75 -7.23
N LYS A 38 -4.64 2.77 -7.54
CA LYS A 38 -5.29 2.67 -8.86
C LYS A 38 -6.18 3.88 -9.15
N ASN A 39 -6.95 4.35 -8.17
CA ASN A 39 -7.82 5.51 -8.35
C ASN A 39 -7.00 6.77 -8.61
N GLY A 40 -5.96 7.04 -7.82
CA GLY A 40 -5.07 8.18 -8.04
C GLY A 40 -4.35 8.12 -9.39
N ILE A 41 -3.94 6.94 -9.83
CA ILE A 41 -3.34 6.76 -11.17
C ILE A 41 -4.35 7.01 -12.28
N ASN A 42 -5.56 6.47 -12.16
CA ASN A 42 -6.60 6.68 -13.17
C ASN A 42 -6.95 8.17 -13.27
N GLU A 43 -7.09 8.85 -12.15
CA GLU A 43 -7.37 10.29 -12.10
C GLU A 43 -6.21 11.12 -12.67
N ALA A 44 -4.97 10.80 -12.28
CA ALA A 44 -3.77 11.46 -12.82
C ALA A 44 -3.62 11.21 -14.32
N ALA A 45 -3.93 10.01 -14.83
CA ALA A 45 -3.86 9.68 -16.24
C ALA A 45 -4.96 10.36 -17.07
N LEU A 46 -6.13 10.64 -16.47
CA LEU A 46 -7.20 11.42 -17.11
C LEU A 46 -6.83 12.91 -17.22
N ALA A 47 -6.22 13.46 -16.17
CA ALA A 47 -5.76 14.85 -16.15
C ALA A 47 -4.49 15.07 -17.00
N TYR A 48 -3.58 14.09 -17.00
CA TYR A 48 -2.26 14.16 -17.64
C TYR A 48 -2.01 12.91 -18.50
N PRO A 49 -2.59 12.83 -19.71
CA PRO A 49 -2.49 11.64 -20.55
C PRO A 49 -1.06 11.25 -20.93
N ASN A 50 -0.17 12.24 -21.04
CA ASN A 50 1.25 12.05 -21.37
C ASN A 50 2.04 11.35 -20.24
N ALA A 51 1.51 11.34 -19.01
CA ALA A 51 2.16 10.77 -17.84
C ALA A 51 1.86 9.26 -17.65
N LYS A 52 1.00 8.67 -18.49
CA LYS A 52 0.44 7.33 -18.27
C LYS A 52 1.50 6.23 -18.10
N GLU A 53 2.51 6.19 -18.96
CA GLU A 53 3.56 5.16 -18.88
C GLU A 53 4.38 5.28 -17.58
N ALA A 54 4.67 6.51 -17.17
CA ALA A 54 5.36 6.78 -15.92
C ALA A 54 4.47 6.40 -14.71
N LEU A 55 3.18 6.73 -14.77
CA LEU A 55 2.18 6.38 -13.75
C LEU A 55 2.07 4.86 -13.55
N ASP A 56 2.07 4.08 -14.63
CA ASP A 56 2.03 2.62 -14.57
C ASP A 56 3.29 2.05 -13.88
N LEU A 57 4.46 2.63 -14.12
CA LEU A 57 5.71 2.28 -13.42
C LEU A 57 5.64 2.61 -11.91
N GLY A 58 5.07 3.77 -11.58
CA GLY A 58 4.80 4.16 -10.19
C GLY A 58 3.86 3.18 -9.49
N ALA A 59 2.76 2.80 -10.15
CA ALA A 59 1.80 1.79 -9.70
C ALA A 59 2.49 0.47 -9.35
N ASN A 60 3.29 -0.02 -10.29
CA ASN A 60 3.95 -1.30 -10.17
C ASN A 60 4.93 -1.30 -9.01
N THR A 61 5.67 -0.20 -8.81
CA THR A 61 6.56 -0.07 -7.65
C THR A 61 5.77 -0.16 -6.33
N VAL A 62 4.63 0.53 -6.23
CA VAL A 62 3.83 0.49 -5.00
C VAL A 62 3.22 -0.90 -4.76
N ILE A 63 2.66 -1.52 -5.80
CA ILE A 63 1.96 -2.80 -5.69
C ILE A 63 2.93 -3.97 -5.48
N GLN A 64 4.05 -3.99 -6.20
CA GLN A 64 4.98 -5.13 -6.22
C GLN A 64 6.09 -5.00 -5.16
N ASP A 65 6.52 -3.79 -4.81
CA ASP A 65 7.62 -3.60 -3.85
C ASP A 65 7.14 -3.12 -2.48
N CYS A 66 6.23 -2.13 -2.43
CA CYS A 66 5.84 -1.53 -1.15
C CYS A 66 4.87 -2.41 -0.36
N LEU A 67 3.77 -2.84 -0.98
CA LEU A 67 2.74 -3.62 -0.28
C LEU A 67 3.33 -4.87 0.40
N PRO A 68 4.05 -5.77 -0.30
CA PRO A 68 4.52 -7.01 0.31
C PRO A 68 5.52 -6.82 1.46
N ARG A 69 6.20 -5.66 1.54
CA ARG A 69 7.18 -5.37 2.59
C ARG A 69 6.54 -4.95 3.89
N TYR A 70 5.36 -4.34 3.84
CA TYR A 70 4.78 -3.67 5.00
C TYR A 70 3.41 -4.25 5.40
N THR A 71 2.68 -4.90 4.50
CA THR A 71 1.33 -5.45 4.78
C THR A 71 1.30 -6.43 5.94
N ASP A 72 2.38 -7.17 6.18
CA ASP A 72 2.44 -8.22 7.19
C ASP A 72 2.98 -7.73 8.55
N LEU A 73 3.37 -6.45 8.66
CA LEU A 73 3.90 -5.90 9.91
C LEU A 73 2.81 -5.76 10.97
N VAL A 74 3.00 -6.43 12.10
CA VAL A 74 2.03 -6.44 13.22
C VAL A 74 1.79 -5.03 13.78
N ASN A 75 2.80 -4.16 13.77
CA ASN A 75 2.70 -2.79 14.25
C ASN A 75 2.13 -1.85 13.17
N HIS A 76 0.96 -1.27 13.43
CA HIS A 76 0.26 -0.37 12.50
C HIS A 76 1.06 0.91 12.19
N ASP A 77 1.69 1.52 13.19
CA ASP A 77 2.48 2.74 13.00
C ASP A 77 3.72 2.47 12.13
N GLU A 78 4.37 1.33 12.33
CA GLU A 78 5.54 0.92 11.55
C GLU A 78 5.15 0.60 10.11
N ARG A 79 4.04 -0.13 9.92
CA ARG A 79 3.45 -0.40 8.60
C ARG A 79 3.14 0.88 7.86
N ARG A 80 2.40 1.80 8.49
CA ARG A 80 2.01 3.08 7.90
C ARG A 80 3.21 3.92 7.51
N LYS A 81 4.17 4.11 8.44
CA LYS A 81 5.40 4.88 8.16
C LYS A 81 6.20 4.24 7.02
N GLY A 82 6.36 2.92 7.04
CA GLY A 82 7.04 2.18 5.99
C GLY A 82 6.38 2.34 4.62
N MET A 83 5.06 2.19 4.57
CA MET A 83 4.27 2.41 3.36
C MET A 83 4.39 3.83 2.84
N VAL A 84 4.24 4.84 3.70
CA VAL A 84 4.37 6.26 3.33
C VAL A 84 5.75 6.53 2.70
N ILE A 85 6.83 6.08 3.36
CA ILE A 85 8.20 6.28 2.87
C ILE A 85 8.41 5.57 1.52
N CYS A 86 7.90 4.36 1.38
CA CYS A 86 8.05 3.58 0.16
C CYS A 86 7.28 4.20 -1.02
N VAL A 87 6.03 4.59 -0.79
CA VAL A 87 5.18 5.26 -1.80
C VAL A 87 5.79 6.61 -2.21
N MET A 88 6.24 7.43 -1.25
CA MET A 88 6.95 8.68 -1.57
C MET A 88 8.21 8.44 -2.42
N SER A 89 8.95 7.37 -2.12
CA SER A 89 10.13 7.00 -2.91
C SER A 89 9.76 6.57 -4.33
N ALA A 90 8.62 5.89 -4.51
CA ALA A 90 8.09 5.55 -5.82
C ALA A 90 7.68 6.81 -6.61
N TYR A 91 7.00 7.76 -5.95
CA TYR A 91 6.58 9.03 -6.56
C TYR A 91 7.77 9.92 -6.95
N LEU A 92 8.85 9.92 -6.16
CA LEU A 92 10.09 10.62 -6.51
C LEU A 92 10.81 9.99 -7.72
N LYS A 93 10.68 8.68 -7.92
CA LYS A 93 11.18 8.03 -9.14
C LYS A 93 10.31 8.37 -10.34
N LEU A 94 8.99 8.33 -10.16
CA LEU A 94 8.00 8.75 -11.16
C LEU A 94 8.28 10.16 -11.67
N SER A 95 8.50 11.13 -10.78
CA SER A 95 8.76 12.51 -11.18
C SER A 95 10.02 12.66 -12.04
N LYS A 96 11.07 11.89 -11.73
CA LYS A 96 12.29 11.83 -12.56
C LYS A 96 12.00 11.23 -13.93
N THR A 97 11.27 10.12 -14.00
CA THR A 97 10.89 9.49 -15.27
C THR A 97 10.04 10.41 -16.14
N MET A 98 9.11 11.16 -15.54
CA MET A 98 8.32 12.16 -16.26
C MET A 98 9.19 13.31 -16.78
N ALA A 99 10.12 13.81 -15.97
CA ALA A 99 11.06 14.85 -16.39
C ALA A 99 11.95 14.38 -17.56
N GLU A 100 12.46 13.14 -17.50
CA GLU A 100 13.25 12.53 -18.57
C GLU A 100 12.45 12.29 -19.85
N ALA A 101 11.14 12.03 -19.73
CA ALA A 101 10.21 11.91 -20.85
C ALA A 101 9.77 13.27 -21.44
N GLY A 102 10.20 14.38 -20.85
CA GLY A 102 9.91 15.74 -21.32
C GLY A 102 8.63 16.36 -20.78
N SER A 103 8.02 15.80 -19.72
CA SER A 103 6.92 16.47 -19.01
C SER A 103 7.37 17.78 -18.39
N SER A 104 6.49 18.77 -18.42
CA SER A 104 6.69 20.05 -17.74
C SER A 104 6.62 19.90 -16.22
N GLN A 105 7.22 20.86 -15.50
CA GLN A 105 7.16 20.87 -14.03
C GLN A 105 5.70 20.97 -13.54
N GLU A 106 4.84 21.70 -14.24
CA GLU A 106 3.41 21.83 -13.90
C GLU A 106 2.67 20.48 -14.00
N GLU A 107 2.95 19.68 -15.04
CA GLU A 107 2.38 18.33 -15.18
C GLU A 107 2.90 17.40 -14.08
N ILE A 108 4.19 17.47 -13.75
CA ILE A 108 4.79 16.67 -12.67
C ILE A 108 4.15 17.02 -11.34
N ASP A 109 4.04 18.30 -11.01
CA ASP A 109 3.46 18.78 -9.75
C ASP A 109 1.99 18.39 -9.64
N GLY A 110 1.23 18.52 -10.74
CA GLY A 110 -0.17 18.11 -10.81
C GLY A 110 -0.38 16.62 -10.61
N VAL A 111 0.42 15.78 -11.26
CA VAL A 111 0.39 14.32 -11.04
C VAL A 111 0.72 13.98 -9.58
N LEU A 112 1.79 14.57 -9.03
CA LEU A 112 2.19 14.31 -7.64
C LEU A 112 1.13 14.77 -6.63
N ALA A 113 0.43 15.87 -6.90
CA ALA A 113 -0.64 16.35 -6.04
C ALA A 113 -1.80 15.35 -5.95
N ILE A 114 -2.29 14.86 -7.10
CA ILE A 114 -3.37 13.85 -7.15
C ILE A 114 -2.94 12.57 -6.40
N LEU A 115 -1.73 12.08 -6.70
CA LEU A 115 -1.22 10.85 -6.08
C LEU A 115 -1.01 10.99 -4.56
N SER A 116 -0.59 12.17 -4.10
CA SER A 116 -0.42 12.48 -2.67
C SER A 116 -1.76 12.54 -1.94
N GLU A 117 -2.82 13.06 -2.58
CA GLU A 117 -4.17 13.07 -2.01
C GLU A 117 -4.70 11.65 -1.79
N HIS A 118 -4.59 10.78 -2.80
CA HIS A 118 -5.01 9.38 -2.67
C HIS A 118 -4.16 8.60 -1.66
N GLN A 119 -2.86 8.88 -1.58
CA GLN A 119 -1.99 8.31 -0.55
C GLN A 119 -2.44 8.77 0.85
N SER A 120 -2.73 10.06 1.01
CA SER A 120 -3.15 10.62 2.29
C SER A 120 -4.47 10.02 2.75
N ALA A 121 -5.43 9.83 1.83
CA ALA A 121 -6.69 9.14 2.09
C ALA A 121 -6.45 7.67 2.51
N ALA A 122 -5.61 6.93 1.79
CA ALA A 122 -5.28 5.54 2.13
C ALA A 122 -4.61 5.40 3.51
N MET A 123 -3.86 6.41 3.92
CA MET A 123 -3.06 6.43 5.15
C MET A 123 -3.73 7.22 6.27
N ASP A 124 -4.97 7.66 6.11
CA ASP A 124 -5.73 8.32 7.17
C ASP A 124 -6.04 7.32 8.30
N LEU A 125 -6.15 7.78 9.54
CA LEU A 125 -6.48 6.94 10.69
C LEU A 125 -8.00 6.91 10.96
N ASP A 126 -8.76 7.81 10.34
CA ASP A 126 -10.21 7.87 10.45
C ASP A 126 -10.90 6.74 9.67
N GLU A 127 -12.24 6.64 9.74
CA GLU A 127 -13.09 5.63 9.04
C GLU A 127 -12.88 5.54 7.51
N ARG A 128 -12.14 6.50 6.92
CA ARG A 128 -11.86 6.58 5.48
C ARG A 128 -10.53 5.95 5.06
N GLY A 129 -9.64 5.67 6.00
CA GLY A 129 -8.32 5.11 5.71
C GLY A 129 -8.29 3.58 5.67
N CYS A 130 -7.18 3.04 5.16
CA CYS A 130 -6.98 1.60 5.11
C CYS A 130 -6.66 1.06 6.51
N ASN A 131 -7.73 0.78 7.27
CA ASN A 131 -7.65 0.15 8.58
C ASN A 131 -7.87 -1.36 8.46
N ASP A 132 -6.92 -2.08 9.04
CA ASP A 132 -6.89 -3.54 9.15
C ASP A 132 -7.97 -4.14 10.06
N ASP A 133 -8.53 -3.32 10.95
CA ASP A 133 -9.38 -3.73 12.07
C ASP A 133 -10.88 -3.51 11.79
N SER A 134 -11.24 -3.20 10.53
CA SER A 134 -12.62 -2.98 10.07
C SER A 134 -13.30 -4.27 9.63
#